data_AF-A0A2G9S0F9-F1
#
_entry.id   AF-A0A2G9S0F9-F1
#
_cell.length_a   1.000
_cell.length_b   1.000
_cell.length_c   1.000
_cell.angle_alpha   90.00
_cell.angle_beta   90.00
_cell.angle_gamma   90.00
#
_symmetry.space_group_name_H-M   'P 1'
#
loop_
_entity.id
_entity.type
_entity.pdbx_description
1 polymer ?
#
loop_
_entity_poly.entity_id
_entity_poly.type
_entity_poly.pdbx_seq_one_letter_code
_entity_poly.pdbx_strand_id
1 'polypeptide(L)'
;MVETTAYALIAVLKSGDYEYAKPVVRWLKEQQRYGGGFFGTQDTVMALEALTEVAILEKKLNLNMDVTVSYRRAGLFKNYQLTERNPFTKPVEVPILEDLLISTRSAYGIATGNVKTVYNIISPPQENCRFDLKIQKRLPSEDQSIFSDDTSQALLLEACAKYKPNKNEDPVSGQAVMEITLVTGLLADEKNLN
;
A
#
# COMPACT_ATOMS: atom_id res chain seq x y z
N MET A 1 1.09 -7.86 11.03
CA MET A 1 -0.23 -8.22 11.61
C MET A 1 -1.14 -8.87 10.58
N VAL A 2 -1.30 -8.30 9.37
CA VAL A 2 -2.07 -8.94 8.27
C VAL A 2 -1.60 -10.37 7.98
N GLU A 3 -0.29 -10.58 7.83
CA GLU A 3 0.30 -11.90 7.60
C GLU A 3 -0.10 -12.93 8.67
N THR A 4 0.10 -12.61 9.95
CA THR A 4 -0.28 -13.46 11.08
C THR A 4 -1.77 -13.77 11.09
N THR A 5 -2.62 -12.77 10.83
CA THR A 5 -4.07 -12.95 10.76
C THR A 5 -4.47 -13.85 9.58
N ALA A 6 -3.80 -13.74 8.44
CA ALA A 6 -4.04 -14.60 7.29
C ALA A 6 -3.66 -16.07 7.58
N TYR A 7 -2.51 -16.30 8.22
CA TYR A 7 -2.13 -17.64 8.71
C TYR A 7 -3.18 -18.21 9.68
N ALA A 8 -3.63 -17.39 10.64
CA ALA A 8 -4.66 -17.80 11.58
C ALA A 8 -5.98 -18.16 10.87
N LEU A 9 -6.40 -17.37 9.87
CA LEU A 9 -7.58 -17.66 9.07
C LEU A 9 -7.46 -19.01 8.36
N ILE A 10 -6.32 -19.27 7.69
CA ILE A 10 -6.10 -20.56 7.02
C ILE A 10 -6.16 -21.72 8.03
N ALA A 11 -5.58 -21.56 9.22
CA ALA A 11 -5.63 -22.57 10.27
C ALA A 11 -7.07 -22.84 10.74
N VAL A 12 -7.86 -21.79 10.96
CA VAL A 12 -9.28 -21.86 11.35
C VAL A 12 -10.13 -22.56 10.28
N LEU A 13 -9.87 -22.27 9.00
CA LEU A 13 -10.57 -22.94 7.89
C LEU A 13 -10.23 -24.43 7.85
N LYS A 14 -8.96 -24.79 8.10
CA LYS A 14 -8.52 -26.19 8.17
C LYS A 14 -9.11 -26.95 9.38
N SER A 15 -9.39 -26.26 10.48
CA SER A 15 -10.09 -26.87 11.63
C SER A 15 -11.61 -26.95 11.46
N GLY A 16 -12.17 -26.38 10.39
CA GLY A 16 -13.61 -26.41 10.09
C GLY A 16 -14.46 -25.42 10.88
N ASP A 17 -13.87 -24.42 11.54
CA ASP A 17 -14.60 -23.42 12.32
C ASP A 17 -14.94 -22.20 11.44
N TYR A 18 -15.93 -22.38 10.57
CA TYR A 18 -16.34 -21.35 9.61
C TYR A 18 -17.03 -20.14 10.27
N GLU A 19 -17.66 -20.31 11.43
CA GLU A 19 -18.30 -19.19 12.13
C GLU A 19 -17.24 -18.24 12.70
N TYR A 20 -16.14 -18.77 13.23
CA TYR A 20 -15.01 -17.95 13.69
C TYR A 20 -14.27 -17.26 12.54
N ALA A 21 -14.25 -17.86 11.34
CA ALA A 21 -13.60 -17.28 10.17
C ALA A 21 -14.26 -15.97 9.67
N LYS A 22 -15.59 -15.85 9.75
CA LYS A 22 -16.35 -14.70 9.20
C LYS A 22 -15.83 -13.31 9.63
N PRO A 23 -15.65 -13.00 10.92
CA PRO A 23 -15.13 -11.70 11.34
C PRO A 23 -13.69 -11.46 10.86
N VAL A 24 -12.87 -12.51 10.78
CA VAL A 24 -11.48 -12.42 10.30
C VAL A 24 -11.45 -12.08 8.81
N VAL A 25 -12.31 -12.74 8.01
CA VAL A 25 -12.47 -12.46 6.58
C VAL A 25 -12.92 -11.03 6.34
N ARG A 26 -13.91 -10.55 7.11
CA ARG A 26 -14.38 -9.17 7.02
C ARG A 26 -13.23 -8.19 7.27
N TRP A 27 -12.47 -8.40 8.36
CA TRP A 27 -11.33 -7.54 8.68
C TRP A 27 -10.28 -7.56 7.57
N LEU A 28 -9.91 -8.73 7.03
CA LEU A 28 -8.94 -8.82 5.94
C LEU A 28 -9.42 -8.10 4.66
N LYS A 29 -10.70 -8.23 4.30
CA LYS A 29 -11.30 -7.50 3.17
C LYS A 29 -11.22 -5.98 3.37
N GLU A 30 -11.38 -5.50 4.61
CA GLU A 30 -11.25 -4.08 4.96
C GLU A 30 -9.79 -3.59 4.95
N GLN A 31 -8.80 -4.47 5.15
CA GLN A 31 -7.38 -4.13 5.04
C GLN A 31 -6.84 -4.11 3.61
N GLN A 32 -7.56 -4.72 2.65
CA GLN A 32 -7.12 -4.77 1.26
C GLN A 32 -7.15 -3.39 0.62
N ARG A 33 -6.05 -3.00 -0.03
CA ARG A 33 -5.91 -1.69 -0.67
C ARG A 33 -6.43 -1.73 -2.11
N TYR A 34 -6.72 -0.55 -2.66
CA TYR A 34 -6.98 -0.40 -4.09
C TYR A 34 -5.82 -1.01 -4.90
N GLY A 35 -6.14 -1.88 -5.87
CA GLY A 35 -5.18 -2.68 -6.63
C GLY A 35 -4.97 -4.10 -6.10
N GLY A 36 -5.59 -4.47 -4.98
CA GLY A 36 -5.64 -5.84 -4.46
C GLY A 36 -4.51 -6.23 -3.51
N GLY A 37 -3.49 -5.38 -3.36
CA GLY A 37 -2.36 -5.61 -2.45
C GLY A 37 -2.63 -5.20 -1.00
N PHE A 38 -1.73 -5.62 -0.12
CA PHE A 38 -1.69 -5.26 1.29
C PHE A 38 -0.45 -4.38 1.59
N PHE A 39 0.25 -4.60 2.71
CA PHE A 39 1.31 -3.69 3.18
C PHE A 39 2.71 -4.12 2.74
N GLY A 40 2.95 -5.42 2.58
CA GLY A 40 4.19 -6.01 2.07
C GLY A 40 3.91 -7.10 1.02
N THR A 41 4.91 -7.94 0.76
CA THR A 41 4.76 -9.06 -0.18
C THR A 41 4.21 -10.31 0.49
N GLN A 42 4.77 -10.71 1.64
CA GLN A 42 4.37 -11.92 2.37
C GLN A 42 2.93 -11.84 2.88
N ASP A 43 2.55 -10.72 3.48
CA ASP A 43 1.17 -10.49 3.93
C ASP A 43 0.18 -10.48 2.76
N THR A 44 0.56 -9.92 1.60
CA THR A 44 -0.28 -9.92 0.40
C THR A 44 -0.52 -11.33 -0.10
N VAL A 45 0.53 -12.14 -0.24
CA VAL A 45 0.40 -13.53 -0.72
C VAL A 45 -0.49 -14.33 0.24
N MET A 46 -0.19 -14.28 1.55
CA MET A 46 -0.94 -15.05 2.53
C MET A 46 -2.40 -14.59 2.65
N ALA A 47 -2.67 -13.28 2.62
CA ALA A 47 -4.03 -12.77 2.70
C ALA A 47 -4.86 -13.12 1.46
N LEU A 48 -4.26 -13.07 0.27
CA LEU A 48 -4.93 -13.48 -0.97
C LEU A 48 -5.26 -14.97 -0.95
N GLU A 49 -4.31 -15.82 -0.56
CA GLU A 49 -4.54 -17.26 -0.38
C GLU A 49 -5.72 -17.51 0.58
N ALA A 50 -5.68 -16.91 1.77
CA ALA A 50 -6.72 -17.09 2.78
C ALA A 50 -8.10 -16.64 2.29
N LEU A 51 -8.19 -15.49 1.60
CA LEU A 51 -9.45 -14.99 1.05
C LEU A 51 -9.97 -15.84 -0.11
N THR A 52 -9.08 -16.43 -0.92
CA THR A 52 -9.46 -17.34 -2.00
C THR A 52 -10.00 -18.66 -1.45
N GLU A 53 -9.36 -19.26 -0.44
CA GLU A 53 -9.86 -20.48 0.22
C GLU A 53 -11.28 -20.29 0.76
N VAL A 54 -11.54 -19.15 1.41
CA VAL A 54 -12.90 -18.79 1.87
C VAL A 54 -13.86 -18.70 0.69
N ALA A 55 -13.48 -18.03 -0.39
CA ALA A 55 -14.34 -17.85 -1.55
C ALA A 55 -14.69 -19.16 -2.26
N ILE A 56 -13.84 -20.19 -2.16
CA ILE A 56 -14.10 -21.54 -2.69
C ILE A 56 -15.13 -22.28 -1.82
N LEU A 57 -15.04 -22.11 -0.50
CA LEU A 57 -15.92 -22.77 0.47
C LEU A 57 -17.30 -22.11 0.57
N GLU A 58 -17.36 -20.80 0.38
CA GLU A 58 -18.60 -20.03 0.40
C GLU A 58 -19.44 -20.27 -0.87
N LYS A 59 -20.76 -20.40 -0.69
CA LYS A 59 -21.66 -20.41 -1.84
C LYS A 59 -21.64 -19.04 -2.52
N LYS A 60 -21.40 -19.04 -3.83
CA LYS A 60 -21.51 -17.83 -4.64
C LYS A 60 -22.90 -17.22 -4.47
N LEU A 61 -22.93 -16.00 -3.94
CA LEU A 61 -24.16 -15.22 -3.80
C LEU A 61 -24.52 -14.59 -5.16
N ASN A 62 -25.80 -14.58 -5.51
CA ASN A 62 -26.27 -13.86 -6.69
C ASN A 62 -26.00 -12.36 -6.49
N LEU A 63 -25.22 -11.78 -7.40
CA LEU A 63 -24.87 -10.37 -7.36
C LEU A 63 -25.95 -9.54 -8.07
N ASN A 64 -26.66 -8.71 -7.32
CA ASN A 64 -27.58 -7.70 -7.83
C ASN A 64 -27.68 -6.53 -6.85
N MET A 65 -26.80 -5.54 -7.06
CA MET A 65 -26.71 -4.36 -6.21
C MET A 65 -26.77 -3.06 -6.99
N ASP A 66 -27.48 -2.10 -6.40
CA ASP A 66 -27.50 -0.70 -6.84
C ASP A 66 -26.77 0.12 -5.78
N VAL A 67 -25.56 0.57 -6.13
CA VAL A 67 -24.64 1.29 -5.26
C VAL A 67 -24.63 2.76 -5.68
N THR A 68 -25.15 3.61 -4.82
CA THR A 68 -25.17 5.06 -5.02
C THR A 68 -24.08 5.71 -4.18
N VAL A 69 -23.19 6.44 -4.84
CA VAL A 69 -22.18 7.30 -4.23
C VAL A 69 -22.63 8.75 -4.39
N SER A 70 -22.74 9.47 -3.30
CA SER A 70 -23.11 10.88 -3.27
C SER A 70 -22.15 11.68 -2.40
N TYR A 71 -22.04 12.97 -2.68
CA TYR A 71 -21.44 13.92 -1.76
C TYR A 71 -22.43 14.26 -0.66
N ARG A 72 -21.92 14.56 0.53
CA ARG A 72 -22.74 14.94 1.68
C ARG A 72 -23.58 16.21 1.44
N ARG A 73 -23.04 17.21 0.72
CA ARG A 73 -23.73 18.48 0.42
C ARG A 73 -23.88 18.73 -1.08
N ALA A 74 -22.96 18.28 -1.94
CA ALA A 74 -23.03 18.52 -3.38
C ALA A 74 -23.97 17.56 -4.17
N GLY A 75 -24.64 16.62 -3.50
CA GLY A 75 -25.63 15.74 -4.13
C GLY A 75 -25.03 14.50 -4.80
N LEU A 76 -25.69 13.96 -5.81
CA LEU A 76 -25.33 12.67 -6.44
C LEU A 76 -23.99 12.78 -7.18
N PHE A 77 -23.06 11.86 -6.90
CA PHE A 77 -21.81 11.73 -7.64
C PHE A 77 -21.92 10.68 -8.73
N LYS A 78 -22.25 9.44 -8.37
CA LYS A 78 -22.29 8.31 -9.29
C LYS A 78 -23.17 7.18 -8.79
N ASN A 79 -23.80 6.46 -9.72
CA ASN A 79 -24.51 5.22 -9.44
C ASN A 79 -23.80 4.06 -10.17
N TYR A 80 -23.64 2.93 -9.50
CA TYR A 80 -23.14 1.68 -10.04
C TYR A 80 -24.18 0.57 -9.90
N GLN A 81 -24.50 -0.08 -11.02
CA GLN A 81 -25.30 -1.30 -11.03
C GLN A 81 -24.38 -2.52 -11.15
N LEU A 82 -24.22 -3.23 -10.04
CA LEU A 82 -23.42 -4.45 -9.95
C LEU A 82 -24.32 -5.66 -10.16
N THR A 83 -24.01 -6.44 -11.19
CA THR A 83 -24.72 -7.70 -11.49
C THR A 83 -23.72 -8.80 -11.80
N GLU A 84 -24.15 -10.05 -11.87
CA GLU A 84 -23.24 -11.14 -12.30
C GLU A 84 -22.64 -10.94 -13.69
N ARG A 85 -23.33 -10.19 -14.57
CA ARG A 85 -22.83 -9.83 -15.90
C ARG A 85 -21.81 -8.69 -15.84
N ASN A 86 -22.02 -7.75 -14.92
CA ASN A 86 -21.16 -6.58 -14.71
C ASN A 86 -20.71 -6.51 -13.24
N PRO A 87 -19.85 -7.43 -12.77
CA PRO A 87 -19.44 -7.49 -11.36
C PRO A 87 -18.35 -6.46 -11.00
N PHE A 88 -17.69 -5.89 -12.01
CA PHE A 88 -16.60 -4.94 -11.85
C PHE A 88 -16.93 -3.60 -12.50
N THR A 89 -16.41 -2.53 -11.90
CA THR A 89 -16.57 -1.16 -12.39
C THR A 89 -15.19 -0.53 -12.61
N LYS A 90 -15.13 0.43 -13.53
CA LYS A 90 -13.91 1.21 -13.72
C LYS A 90 -13.71 2.15 -12.53
N PRO A 91 -12.47 2.28 -12.02
CA PRO A 91 -12.12 3.30 -11.03
C PRO A 91 -12.46 4.70 -11.55
N VAL A 92 -12.79 5.61 -10.64
CA VAL A 92 -13.15 6.99 -10.95
C VAL A 92 -12.46 7.90 -9.96
N GLU A 93 -11.91 9.01 -10.46
CA GLU A 93 -11.38 10.06 -9.61
C GLU A 93 -12.52 10.93 -9.09
N VAL A 94 -12.43 11.29 -7.81
CA VAL A 94 -13.42 12.13 -7.15
C VAL A 94 -12.95 13.58 -7.29
N PRO A 95 -13.60 14.41 -8.13
CA PRO A 95 -13.11 15.74 -8.45
C PRO A 95 -13.33 16.77 -7.32
N ILE A 96 -14.30 16.51 -6.44
CA ILE A 96 -14.70 17.44 -5.38
C ILE A 96 -14.16 16.92 -4.05
N LEU A 97 -13.47 17.79 -3.31
CA LEU A 97 -13.00 17.50 -1.97
C LEU A 97 -14.15 17.64 -0.96
N GLU A 98 -14.96 16.59 -0.85
CA GLU A 98 -16.09 16.51 0.08
C GLU A 98 -16.30 15.08 0.60
N ASP A 99 -16.90 14.96 1.79
CA ASP A 99 -17.35 13.69 2.37
C ASP A 99 -18.21 12.89 1.37
N LEU A 100 -17.78 11.67 1.09
CA LEU A 100 -18.51 10.71 0.27
C LEU A 100 -19.43 9.86 1.15
N LEU A 101 -20.66 9.69 0.71
CA LEU A 101 -21.65 8.80 1.26
C LEU A 101 -21.90 7.67 0.26
N ILE A 102 -21.72 6.43 0.71
CA ILE A 102 -21.99 5.24 -0.09
C ILE A 102 -23.23 4.58 0.50
N SER A 103 -24.24 4.39 -0.35
CA SER A 103 -25.51 3.78 0.02
C SER A 103 -25.89 2.70 -0.99
N THR A 104 -26.62 1.69 -0.53
CA THR A 104 -27.07 0.56 -1.35
C THR A 104 -28.58 0.42 -1.24
N ARG A 105 -29.30 0.33 -2.36
CA ARG A 105 -30.77 0.21 -2.38
C ARG A 105 -31.25 -1.23 -2.58
N SER A 106 -30.67 -1.94 -3.53
CA SER A 106 -30.80 -3.41 -3.68
C SER A 106 -29.49 -4.02 -3.23
N ALA A 107 -29.53 -5.04 -2.36
CA ALA A 107 -28.34 -5.54 -1.65
C ALA A 107 -28.23 -7.09 -1.70
N TYR A 108 -28.44 -7.70 -2.87
CA TYR A 108 -28.15 -9.12 -3.02
C TYR A 108 -26.69 -9.30 -3.44
N GLY A 109 -25.90 -9.93 -2.56
CA GLY A 109 -24.46 -10.18 -2.76
C GLY A 109 -23.57 -9.31 -1.86
N ILE A 110 -22.27 -9.35 -2.13
CA ILE A 110 -21.25 -8.60 -1.39
C ILE A 110 -20.41 -7.83 -2.41
N ALA A 111 -20.17 -6.54 -2.12
CA ALA A 111 -19.34 -5.66 -2.95
C ALA A 111 -18.34 -4.95 -2.06
N THR A 112 -17.14 -4.76 -2.59
CA THR A 112 -16.06 -4.06 -1.91
C THR A 112 -15.77 -2.78 -2.68
N GLY A 113 -15.77 -1.65 -1.97
CA GLY A 113 -15.38 -0.36 -2.51
C GLY A 113 -14.14 0.14 -1.76
N ASN A 114 -13.10 0.51 -2.49
CA ASN A 114 -11.88 1.08 -1.91
C ASN A 114 -11.73 2.54 -2.36
N VAL A 115 -11.38 3.41 -1.44
CA VAL A 115 -11.04 4.82 -1.72
C VAL A 115 -9.56 5.01 -1.44
N LYS A 116 -8.83 5.49 -2.45
CA LYS A 116 -7.39 5.81 -2.32
C LYS A 116 -7.23 7.33 -2.34
N THR A 117 -6.68 7.87 -1.26
CA THR A 117 -6.34 9.30 -1.15
C THR A 117 -4.85 9.48 -1.33
N VAL A 118 -4.45 10.41 -2.21
CA VAL A 118 -3.06 10.79 -2.44
C VAL A 118 -2.93 12.28 -2.15
N TYR A 119 -1.94 12.65 -1.33
CA TYR A 119 -1.70 14.04 -0.93
C TYR A 119 -0.21 14.25 -0.68
N ASN A 120 0.23 15.51 -0.80
CA ASN A 120 1.61 15.91 -0.54
C ASN A 120 1.70 16.54 0.85
N ILE A 121 2.78 16.22 1.57
CA ILE A 121 3.13 16.84 2.85
C ILE A 121 4.52 17.45 2.76
N ILE A 122 4.76 18.50 3.53
CA ILE A 122 6.06 19.21 3.54
C ILE A 122 7.12 18.38 4.25
N SER A 123 6.76 17.78 5.38
CA SER A 123 7.67 16.97 6.19
C SER A 123 6.95 15.75 6.76
N PRO A 124 7.52 14.55 6.65
CA PRO A 124 6.95 13.37 7.27
C PRO A 124 7.10 13.43 8.81
N PRO A 125 6.14 12.87 9.57
CA PRO A 125 6.26 12.77 11.01
C PRO A 125 7.44 11.85 11.39
N GLN A 126 8.33 12.35 12.24
CA GLN A 126 9.55 11.64 12.66
C GLN A 126 9.29 10.57 13.72
N GLU A 127 8.14 10.61 14.40
CA GLU A 127 7.82 9.75 15.55
C GLU A 127 7.87 8.25 15.23
N ASN A 128 7.61 7.88 13.97
CA ASN A 128 7.57 6.49 13.53
C ASN A 128 8.78 6.08 12.67
N CYS A 129 9.81 6.92 12.57
CA CYS A 129 11.00 6.59 11.78
C CYS A 129 11.87 5.56 12.50
N ARG A 130 11.99 4.37 11.90
CA ARG A 130 12.78 3.24 12.43
C ARG A 130 14.26 3.28 12.02
N PHE A 131 14.68 4.34 11.35
CA PHE A 131 16.06 4.53 10.92
C PHE A 131 16.53 5.96 11.24
N ASP A 132 17.73 6.10 11.77
CA ASP A 132 18.43 7.39 11.77
C ASP A 132 19.04 7.57 10.39
N LEU A 133 18.67 8.65 9.71
CA LEU A 133 19.08 8.95 8.34
C LEU A 133 20.00 10.17 8.31
N LYS A 134 21.06 10.10 7.53
CA LYS A 134 21.95 11.22 7.26
C LYS A 134 22.32 11.26 5.79
N ILE A 135 22.03 12.36 5.12
CA ILE A 135 22.40 12.58 3.72
C ILE A 135 23.25 13.85 3.62
N GLN A 136 24.37 13.77 2.93
CA GLN A 136 25.28 14.89 2.76
C GLN A 136 25.94 14.87 1.38
N LYS A 137 26.18 16.05 0.83
CA LYS A 137 27.06 16.22 -0.33
C LYS A 137 28.51 16.27 0.16
N ARG A 138 29.39 15.50 -0.46
CA ARG A 138 30.84 15.63 -0.29
C ARG A 138 31.37 16.32 -1.54
N LEU A 139 32.01 17.47 -1.36
CA LEU A 139 32.80 18.04 -2.47
C LEU A 139 34.05 17.18 -2.64
N PRO A 140 34.53 16.96 -3.88
CA PRO A 140 35.83 16.37 -4.08
C PRO A 140 36.86 17.22 -3.31
N SER A 141 37.64 16.61 -2.43
CA SER A 141 38.78 17.27 -1.79
C SER A 141 39.74 17.74 -2.88
N GLU A 142 40.30 18.96 -2.73
CA GLU A 142 41.22 19.60 -3.70
C GLU A 142 42.44 18.74 -4.06
N ASP A 143 42.74 17.67 -3.31
CA ASP A 143 43.86 16.74 -3.53
C ASP A 143 43.57 15.58 -4.51
N GLN A 144 42.39 15.51 -5.14
CA GLN A 144 42.09 14.50 -6.17
C GLN A 144 41.79 15.12 -7.53
N SER A 145 42.79 15.79 -8.10
CA SER A 145 42.85 16.15 -9.51
C SER A 145 43.09 14.90 -10.38
N ILE A 146 42.07 14.07 -10.55
CA ILE A 146 42.10 12.95 -11.52
C ILE A 146 41.08 13.12 -12.66
N PHE A 147 40.16 14.08 -12.59
CA PHE A 147 39.25 14.36 -13.70
C PHE A 147 39.69 15.57 -14.52
N SER A 148 40.69 15.34 -15.37
CA SER A 148 40.88 16.13 -16.58
C SER A 148 39.94 15.60 -17.67
N ASP A 149 38.72 16.12 -17.74
CA ASP A 149 38.09 16.59 -18.99
C ASP A 149 36.65 17.08 -18.71
N ASP A 150 36.36 18.23 -19.30
CA ASP A 150 35.04 18.79 -19.65
C ASP A 150 33.90 18.88 -18.60
N THR A 151 33.67 20.11 -18.12
CA THR A 151 32.39 20.75 -17.73
C THR A 151 31.41 20.07 -16.75
N SER A 152 31.74 18.93 -16.16
CA SER A 152 30.85 18.21 -15.23
C SER A 152 31.29 18.38 -13.78
N GLN A 153 30.68 19.31 -13.05
CA GLN A 153 30.81 19.37 -11.58
C GLN A 153 30.13 18.13 -10.96
N ALA A 154 30.85 17.00 -10.94
CA ALA A 154 30.38 15.79 -10.31
C ALA A 154 30.24 16.01 -8.80
N LEU A 155 29.05 15.78 -8.27
CA LEU A 155 28.75 15.86 -6.84
C LEU A 155 28.76 14.46 -6.25
N LEU A 156 29.58 14.23 -5.22
CA LEU A 156 29.53 12.97 -4.48
C LEU A 156 28.42 13.05 -3.43
N LEU A 157 27.45 12.15 -3.51
CA LEU A 157 26.37 12.03 -2.55
C LEU A 157 26.69 10.90 -1.56
N GLU A 158 26.67 11.20 -0.26
CA GLU A 158 26.86 10.23 0.81
C GLU A 158 25.56 10.12 1.61
N ALA A 159 24.92 8.97 1.55
CA ALA A 159 23.70 8.65 2.28
C ALA A 159 23.96 7.49 3.26
N CYS A 160 23.65 7.72 4.52
CA CYS A 160 23.84 6.76 5.60
C CYS A 160 22.51 6.51 6.33
N ALA A 161 22.27 5.25 6.69
CA ALA A 161 21.12 4.84 7.48
C ALA A 161 21.56 3.93 8.63
N LYS A 162 20.93 4.08 9.80
CA LYS A 162 21.15 3.22 10.96
C LYS A 162 19.81 2.78 11.55
N TYR A 163 19.60 1.46 11.66
CA TYR A 163 18.38 0.91 12.22
C TYR A 163 18.22 1.20 13.72
N LYS A 164 16.99 1.50 14.13
CA LYS A 164 16.59 1.81 15.51
C LYS A 164 15.61 0.73 16.00
N PRO A 165 16.12 -0.37 16.57
CA PRO A 165 15.27 -1.46 17.05
C PRO A 165 14.46 -1.04 18.28
N ASN A 166 13.26 -1.59 18.42
CA ASN A 166 12.56 -1.56 19.70
C ASN A 166 13.27 -2.45 20.74
N LYS A 167 12.93 -2.29 22.03
CA LYS A 167 13.53 -3.05 23.15
C LYS A 167 13.45 -4.58 23.00
N ASN A 168 12.48 -5.09 22.23
CA ASN A 168 12.22 -6.51 22.03
C ASN A 168 12.47 -6.96 20.58
N GLU A 169 13.15 -6.14 19.77
CA GLU A 169 13.47 -6.46 18.38
C GLU A 169 14.94 -6.84 18.23
N ASP A 170 15.24 -7.58 17.17
CA ASP A 170 16.61 -7.92 16.82
C ASP A 170 17.44 -6.64 16.56
N PRO A 171 18.75 -6.64 16.91
CA PRO A 171 19.59 -5.46 16.76
C PRO A 171 19.88 -5.09 15.30
N VAL A 172 19.55 -5.97 14.36
CA VAL A 172 19.79 -5.82 12.93
C VAL A 172 18.44 -5.84 12.20
N SER A 173 18.29 -4.98 11.19
CA SER A 173 17.09 -5.00 10.35
C SER A 173 17.05 -6.27 9.49
N GLY A 174 15.84 -6.70 9.11
CA GLY A 174 15.67 -7.63 8.00
C GLY A 174 16.08 -7.00 6.66
N GLN A 175 15.48 -7.47 5.56
CA GLN A 175 15.69 -6.85 4.26
C GLN A 175 15.27 -5.36 4.29
N ALA A 176 16.16 -4.49 3.84
CA ALA A 176 15.95 -3.05 3.78
C ALA A 176 16.13 -2.53 2.37
N VAL A 177 15.41 -1.44 2.05
CA VAL A 177 15.51 -0.73 0.77
C VAL A 177 15.82 0.74 1.09
N MET A 178 16.83 1.28 0.41
CA MET A 178 17.16 2.70 0.45
C MET A 178 16.79 3.33 -0.88
N GLU A 179 15.78 4.20 -0.86
CA GLU A 179 15.33 4.95 -2.03
C GLU A 179 15.83 6.39 -1.94
N ILE A 180 16.52 6.86 -2.98
CA ILE A 180 17.08 8.21 -3.05
C ILE A 180 16.50 8.90 -4.28
N THR A 181 15.58 9.84 -4.06
CA THR A 181 15.07 10.70 -5.13
C THR A 181 16.07 11.81 -5.42
N LEU A 182 16.56 11.85 -6.66
CA LEU A 182 17.44 12.93 -7.12
C LEU A 182 16.64 14.21 -7.39
N VAL A 183 17.29 15.36 -7.21
CA VAL A 183 16.73 16.64 -7.63
C VAL A 183 16.73 16.74 -9.16
N THR A 184 15.76 17.49 -9.70
CA THR A 184 15.62 17.68 -11.14
C THR A 184 16.92 18.18 -11.78
N GLY A 185 17.35 17.50 -12.84
CA GLY A 185 18.56 17.86 -13.60
C GLY A 185 19.84 17.16 -13.14
N LEU A 186 19.81 16.36 -12.07
CA LEU A 186 20.92 15.49 -11.70
C LEU A 186 20.64 14.04 -12.11
N LEU A 187 21.69 13.36 -12.55
CA LEU A 187 21.70 11.94 -12.86
C LEU A 187 22.73 11.24 -11.97
N ALA A 188 22.42 10.01 -11.55
CA ALA A 188 23.39 9.19 -10.84
C ALA A 188 24.40 8.59 -11.82
N ASP A 189 25.66 8.51 -11.39
CA ASP A 189 26.67 7.74 -12.13
C ASP A 189 26.52 6.25 -11.84
N GLU A 190 25.98 5.50 -12.80
CA GLU A 190 25.73 4.06 -12.69
C GLU A 190 27.01 3.25 -12.44
N LYS A 191 28.19 3.75 -12.84
CA LYS A 191 29.46 3.03 -12.61
C LYS A 191 29.83 2.94 -11.14
N ASN A 192 29.36 3.90 -10.32
CA ASN A 192 29.61 3.92 -8.88
C ASN A 192 28.52 3.16 -8.09
N LEU A 193 27.47 2.67 -8.76
CA LEU A 193 26.37 1.92 -8.14
C LEU A 193 26.49 0.40 -8.33
N ASN A 194 27.32 -0.04 -9.28
CA ASN A 194 27.59 -1.45 -9.59
C ASN A 194 28.92 -1.92 -8.97
#